data_AF-A0A540L896-F1
#
_entry.id   AF-A0A540L896-F1
#
_cell.length_a   1.000
_cell.length_b   1.000
_cell.length_c   1.000
_cell.angle_alpha   90.00
_cell.angle_beta   90.00
_cell.angle_gamma   90.00
#
_symmetry.space_group_name_H-M   'P 1'
#
loop_
_entity.id
_entity.type
_entity.pdbx_description
1 polymer ?
#
loop_
_entity_poly.entity_id
_entity_poly.type
_entity_poly.pdbx_seq_one_letter_code
_entity_poly.pdbx_strand_id
1 'polypeptide(L)'
;MVEKIQTACLSESPIDLSELLILTSNNIMCRSILGQKFDDEDGSWFGETAKELMVQVMSFSFGDMFPASRWIDSLRGYIAHLKAIFSRFDKFYDQLIDEHKTADREGKTIKKDFVDILLQIQNDGALDFEFTKEDLKALLQVCLYPTP
;
A
#
# COMPACT_ATOMS: atom_id res chain seq x y z
N MET A 1 11.80 -16.32 -0.98
CA MET A 1 13.16 -15.75 -1.06
C MET A 1 14.23 -16.83 -1.05
N VAL A 2 14.36 -17.63 0.02
CA VAL A 2 15.41 -18.66 0.15
C VAL A 2 15.43 -19.64 -1.02
N GLU A 3 14.27 -20.16 -1.43
CA GLU A 3 14.17 -21.06 -2.59
C GLU A 3 14.63 -20.39 -3.89
N LYS A 4 14.25 -19.12 -4.15
CA LYS A 4 14.71 -18.38 -5.35
C LYS A 4 16.22 -18.20 -5.36
N ILE A 5 16.83 -17.89 -4.21
CA ILE A 5 18.29 -17.78 -4.07
C ILE A 5 18.95 -19.14 -4.32
N GLN A 6 18.43 -20.20 -3.70
CA GLN A 6 18.96 -21.55 -3.83
C GLN A 6 18.92 -22.01 -5.29
N THR A 7 17.80 -21.82 -5.99
CA THR A 7 17.66 -22.17 -7.41
C THR A 7 18.65 -21.41 -8.27
N ALA A 8 18.79 -20.09 -8.06
CA ALA A 8 19.72 -19.27 -8.83
C ALA A 8 21.20 -19.66 -8.61
N CYS A 9 21.57 -20.02 -7.38
CA CYS A 9 22.90 -20.54 -7.08
C CYS A 9 23.15 -21.89 -7.78
N LEU A 10 22.13 -22.76 -7.87
CA LEU A 10 22.22 -24.05 -8.56
C LEU A 10 22.30 -23.89 -10.08
N SER A 11 21.68 -22.85 -10.65
CA SER A 11 21.70 -22.56 -12.09
C SER A 11 22.80 -21.58 -12.52
N GLU A 12 23.69 -21.18 -11.60
CA GLU A 12 24.75 -20.16 -11.81
C GLU A 12 24.24 -18.86 -12.48
N SER A 13 22.98 -18.51 -12.25
CA SER A 13 22.34 -17.34 -12.87
C SER A 13 22.47 -16.10 -11.97
N PRO A 14 22.80 -14.92 -12.51
CA PRO A 14 22.81 -13.70 -11.72
C PRO A 14 21.40 -13.37 -11.21
N ILE A 15 21.31 -12.88 -9.97
CA ILE A 15 20.06 -12.44 -9.35
C ILE A 15 20.18 -11.02 -8.81
N ASP A 16 19.12 -10.23 -8.98
CA ASP A 16 18.98 -8.94 -8.32
C ASP A 16 18.47 -9.14 -6.89
N LEU A 17 19.39 -9.04 -5.93
CA LEU A 17 19.05 -9.13 -4.51
C LEU A 17 18.22 -7.94 -4.02
N SER A 18 18.35 -6.77 -4.64
CA SER A 18 17.57 -5.58 -4.26
C SER A 18 16.11 -5.80 -4.60
N GLU A 19 15.82 -6.27 -5.81
CA GLU A 19 14.47 -6.61 -6.24
C GLU A 19 13.86 -7.71 -5.35
N LEU A 20 14.63 -8.78 -5.08
CA LEU A 20 14.18 -9.87 -4.20
C LEU A 20 13.86 -9.40 -2.78
N LEU A 21 14.69 -8.53 -2.20
CA LEU A 21 14.48 -7.98 -0.86
C LEU A 21 13.26 -7.06 -0.82
N ILE A 22 13.10 -6.17 -1.81
CA ILE A 22 11.94 -5.27 -1.93
C ILE A 22 10.65 -6.09 -2.03
N LEU A 23 10.60 -7.06 -2.94
CA LEU A 23 9.43 -7.94 -3.12
C LEU A 23 9.11 -8.71 -1.84
N THR A 24 10.13 -9.26 -1.18
CA THR A 24 9.94 -10.03 0.06
C THR A 24 9.42 -9.12 1.20
N SER A 25 9.99 -7.92 1.34
CA SER A 25 9.56 -6.94 2.34
C SER A 25 8.12 -6.48 2.12
N ASN A 26 7.77 -6.14 0.88
CA ASN A 26 6.41 -5.77 0.48
C ASN A 26 5.43 -6.90 0.79
N ASN A 27 5.76 -8.15 0.46
CA ASN A 27 4.92 -9.29 0.77
C ASN A 27 4.71 -9.50 2.28
N ILE A 28 5.73 -9.24 3.11
CA ILE A 28 5.59 -9.30 4.58
C ILE A 28 4.66 -8.19 5.08
N MET A 29 4.84 -6.96 4.62
CA MET A 29 3.96 -5.83 4.98
C MET A 29 2.53 -6.08 4.53
N CYS A 30 2.30 -6.44 3.27
CA CYS A 30 0.95 -6.72 2.77
C CYS A 30 0.26 -7.83 3.55
N ARG A 31 0.96 -8.93 3.88
CA ARG A 31 0.35 -10.00 4.69
C ARG A 31 0.04 -9.59 6.12
N SER A 32 0.84 -8.69 6.69
CA SER A 32 0.68 -8.25 8.07
C SER A 32 -0.39 -7.17 8.20
N ILE A 33 -0.46 -6.28 7.22
CA ILE A 33 -1.34 -5.11 7.21
C ILE A 33 -2.69 -5.47 6.58
N LEU A 34 -2.68 -6.13 5.41
CA LEU A 34 -3.85 -6.36 4.56
C LEU A 34 -4.38 -7.79 4.63
N GLY A 35 -3.79 -8.66 5.45
CA GLY A 35 -4.16 -10.08 5.56
C GLY A 35 -3.76 -10.97 4.38
N GLN A 36 -3.40 -10.39 3.24
CA GLN A 36 -3.17 -11.09 1.99
C GLN A 36 -1.76 -10.92 1.42
N LYS A 37 -1.28 -11.96 0.73
CA LYS A 37 -0.04 -11.89 -0.05
C LYS A 37 -0.36 -11.52 -1.50
N PHE A 38 0.51 -10.74 -2.11
CA PHE A 38 0.38 -10.31 -3.50
C PHE A 38 1.44 -11.04 -4.32
N ASP A 39 1.15 -12.30 -4.65
CA ASP A 39 2.15 -13.25 -5.20
C ASP A 39 1.99 -13.53 -6.71
N ASP A 40 0.98 -12.97 -7.40
CA ASP A 40 0.82 -13.06 -8.87
C ASP A 40 -0.16 -11.99 -9.42
N GLU A 41 -0.17 -11.76 -10.75
CA GLU A 41 -0.89 -10.76 -11.59
C GLU A 41 -1.42 -9.49 -10.88
N ASP A 42 -2.34 -9.60 -9.93
CA ASP A 42 -2.80 -8.50 -9.08
C ASP A 42 -1.72 -7.90 -8.17
N GLY A 43 -0.71 -8.68 -7.78
CA GLY A 43 0.42 -8.15 -7.01
C GLY A 43 1.35 -7.25 -7.80
N SER A 44 1.39 -7.44 -9.11
CA SER A 44 2.19 -6.62 -10.02
C SER A 44 1.66 -5.20 -10.08
N TRP A 45 0.33 -5.01 -10.19
CA TRP A 45 -0.25 -3.67 -10.27
C TRP A 45 -0.04 -2.90 -8.97
N PHE A 46 -0.21 -3.57 -7.81
CA PHE A 46 -0.07 -2.92 -6.51
C PHE A 46 1.38 -2.50 -6.28
N GLY A 47 2.33 -3.41 -6.50
CA GLY A 47 3.76 -3.12 -6.37
C GLY A 47 4.24 -2.06 -7.36
N GLU A 48 3.76 -2.08 -8.60
CA GLU A 48 4.13 -1.11 -9.63
C GLU A 48 3.53 0.28 -9.35
N THR A 49 2.25 0.35 -8.99
CA THR A 49 1.56 1.60 -8.64
C THR A 49 2.12 2.21 -7.36
N ALA A 50 2.54 1.37 -6.40
CA ALA A 50 3.25 1.79 -5.20
C ALA A 50 4.64 2.36 -5.48
N LYS A 51 5.40 1.69 -6.34
CA LYS A 51 6.70 2.19 -6.80
C LYS A 51 6.53 3.51 -7.53
N GLU A 52 5.53 3.62 -8.39
CA GLU A 52 5.17 4.85 -9.09
C GLU A 52 4.81 5.96 -8.10
N LEU A 53 3.98 5.68 -7.10
CA LEU A 53 3.65 6.62 -6.02
C LEU A 53 4.90 7.10 -5.29
N MET A 54 5.78 6.18 -4.88
CA MET A 54 7.01 6.55 -4.18
C MET A 54 7.93 7.42 -5.03
N VAL A 55 8.06 7.12 -6.33
CA VAL A 55 8.84 7.95 -7.26
C VAL A 55 8.24 9.35 -7.36
N GLN A 56 6.91 9.46 -7.45
CA GLN A 56 6.24 10.75 -7.54
C GLN A 56 6.37 11.54 -6.23
N VAL A 57 6.06 10.93 -5.08
CA VAL A 57 6.13 11.59 -3.75
C VAL A 57 7.56 12.02 -3.39
N MET A 58 8.57 11.24 -3.78
CA MET A 58 9.98 11.63 -3.63
C MET A 58 10.46 12.59 -4.73
N SER A 59 9.65 12.81 -5.78
CA SER A 59 10.00 13.72 -6.87
C SER A 59 9.91 15.16 -6.41
N PHE A 60 10.68 16.00 -7.09
CA PHE A 60 10.72 17.42 -6.83
C PHE A 60 9.39 18.10 -7.23
N SER A 61 8.65 18.65 -6.26
CA SER A 61 7.53 19.56 -6.52
C SER A 61 8.01 21.02 -6.53
N PHE A 62 7.69 21.76 -7.60
CA PHE A 62 7.97 23.20 -7.67
C PHE A 62 7.18 23.97 -6.62
N GLY A 63 5.98 23.49 -6.29
CA GLY A 63 5.11 24.04 -5.28
C GLY A 63 5.65 23.94 -3.85
N ASP A 64 6.48 22.94 -3.56
CA ASP A 64 7.07 22.75 -2.23
C ASP A 64 8.28 23.67 -2.01
N MET A 65 9.03 23.98 -3.07
CA MET A 65 10.14 24.94 -3.00
C MET A 65 9.71 26.40 -3.21
N PHE A 66 8.71 26.63 -4.08
CA PHE A 66 8.25 27.96 -4.45
C PHE A 66 6.71 27.95 -4.51
N PRO A 67 6.02 28.38 -3.43
CA PRO A 67 4.56 28.32 -3.35
C PRO A 67 3.83 29.02 -4.50
N ALA A 68 4.44 30.08 -5.06
CA ALA A 68 3.91 30.84 -6.19
C ALA A 68 3.99 30.11 -7.55
N SER A 69 4.78 29.03 -7.66
CA SER A 69 4.95 28.24 -8.89
C SER A 69 4.22 26.90 -8.88
N ARG A 70 3.29 26.68 -7.93
CA ARG A 70 2.39 25.49 -7.88
C ARG A 70 1.65 25.21 -9.18
N TRP A 71 1.37 26.25 -9.98
CA TRP A 71 0.73 26.10 -11.28
C TRP A 71 1.59 25.31 -12.29
N ILE A 72 2.91 25.32 -12.14
CA ILE A 72 3.84 24.55 -12.99
C ILE A 72 3.65 23.05 -12.76
N ASP A 73 3.46 22.62 -11.51
CA ASP A 73 3.18 21.22 -11.18
C ASP A 73 1.83 20.77 -11.75
N SER A 74 0.84 21.67 -11.79
CA SER A 74 -0.44 21.40 -12.46
C SER A 74 -0.29 21.30 -13.98
N LEU A 75 0.49 22.18 -14.61
CA LEU A 75 0.72 22.19 -16.06
C LEU A 75 1.50 20.98 -16.55
N ARG A 76 2.47 20.48 -15.77
CA ARG A 76 3.24 19.28 -16.10
C ARG A 76 2.43 17.99 -15.92
N GLY A 77 1.21 18.07 -15.39
CA GLY A 77 0.36 16.92 -15.13
C GLY A 77 0.73 16.15 -13.86
N TYR A 78 1.69 16.61 -13.07
CA TYR A 78 2.15 15.95 -11.83
C TYR A 78 0.99 15.77 -10.84
N ILE A 79 0.21 16.82 -10.60
CA ILE A 79 -0.95 16.78 -9.70
C ILE A 79 -2.04 15.82 -10.22
N ALA A 80 -2.30 15.82 -11.53
CA ALA A 80 -3.31 14.95 -12.12
C ALA A 80 -2.90 13.48 -12.04
N HIS A 81 -1.62 13.19 -12.26
CA HIS A 81 -1.06 11.86 -12.17
C HIS A 81 -1.08 11.32 -10.73
N LEU A 82 -0.65 12.12 -9.74
CA LEU A 82 -0.78 11.78 -8.32
C LEU A 82 -2.24 11.48 -7.93
N LYS A 83 -3.20 12.31 -8.37
CA LYS A 83 -4.62 12.06 -8.11
C LYS A 83 -5.11 10.74 -8.72
N ALA A 84 -4.63 10.39 -9.91
CA ALA A 84 -4.98 9.11 -10.54
C ALA A 84 -4.44 7.92 -9.75
N ILE A 85 -3.20 8.00 -9.25
CA ILE A 85 -2.59 6.98 -8.39
C ILE A 85 -3.37 6.86 -7.07
N PHE A 86 -3.63 7.98 -6.38
CA PHE A 86 -4.40 7.97 -5.14
C PHE A 86 -5.81 7.40 -5.34
N SER A 87 -6.48 7.71 -6.46
CA SER A 87 -7.79 7.13 -6.75
C SER A 87 -7.76 5.61 -6.96
N ARG A 88 -6.65 5.05 -7.46
CA ARG A 88 -6.48 3.58 -7.56
C ARG A 88 -6.32 2.95 -6.19
N PHE A 89 -5.47 3.52 -5.32
CA PHE A 89 -5.29 3.06 -3.94
C PHE A 89 -6.58 3.18 -3.13
N ASP A 90 -7.30 4.28 -3.27
CA ASP A 90 -8.57 4.52 -2.59
C ASP A 90 -9.61 3.43 -2.91
N LYS A 91 -9.80 3.13 -4.20
CA LYS A 91 -10.67 2.03 -4.65
C LYS A 91 -10.22 0.67 -4.14
N PHE A 92 -8.92 0.43 -4.16
CA PHE A 92 -8.35 -0.81 -3.64
C PHE A 92 -8.62 -0.97 -2.14
N TYR A 93 -8.39 0.07 -1.33
CA TYR A 93 -8.69 0.02 0.10
C TYR A 93 -10.19 -0.12 0.36
N ASP A 94 -11.05 0.53 -0.43
CA ASP A 94 -12.49 0.35 -0.33
C ASP A 94 -12.89 -1.12 -0.50
N GLN A 95 -12.38 -1.78 -1.55
CA GLN A 95 -12.63 -3.19 -1.81
C GLN A 95 -12.09 -4.08 -0.70
N LEU A 96 -10.85 -3.83 -0.25
CA LEU A 96 -10.21 -4.58 0.82
C LEU A 96 -11.02 -4.49 2.13
N ILE A 97 -11.45 -3.29 2.51
CA ILE A 97 -12.24 -3.07 3.74
C ILE A 97 -13.58 -3.82 3.64
N ASP A 98 -14.24 -3.76 2.49
CA ASP A 98 -15.53 -4.43 2.28
C ASP A 98 -15.37 -5.97 2.31
N GLU A 99 -14.25 -6.50 1.80
CA GLU A 99 -13.90 -7.92 1.90
C GLU A 99 -13.71 -8.36 3.36
N HIS A 100 -12.96 -7.61 4.16
CA HIS A 100 -12.75 -7.91 5.58
C HIS A 100 -14.07 -7.85 6.37
N LYS A 101 -14.90 -6.82 6.12
CA LYS A 101 -16.25 -6.72 6.72
C LYS A 101 -17.15 -7.89 6.35
N THR A 102 -17.03 -8.40 5.13
CA THR A 102 -17.83 -9.55 4.67
C THR A 102 -17.32 -10.84 5.33
N ALA A 103 -16.01 -11.05 5.39
CA ALA A 103 -15.40 -12.21 6.05
C ALA A 103 -15.75 -12.28 7.55
N ASP A 104 -15.77 -11.13 8.25
CA ASP A 104 -16.17 -11.03 9.66
C ASP A 104 -17.63 -11.46 9.88
N ARG A 105 -18.55 -10.99 9.04
CA ARG A 105 -19.97 -11.39 9.08
C ARG A 105 -20.19 -12.88 8.84
N GLU A 106 -19.33 -13.49 8.03
CA GLU A 106 -19.39 -14.92 7.71
C GLU A 106 -18.67 -15.80 8.75
N GLY A 107 -18.06 -15.20 9.79
CA GLY A 107 -17.31 -15.92 10.82
C GLY A 107 -16.05 -16.61 10.29
N LYS A 108 -15.51 -16.14 9.15
CA LYS A 108 -14.34 -16.73 8.48
C LYS A 108 -13.00 -16.17 8.99
N THR A 109 -13.03 -15.20 9.90
CA THR A 109 -11.84 -14.53 10.43
C THR A 109 -11.09 -15.43 11.42
N ILE A 110 -10.21 -16.30 10.91
CA ILE A 110 -9.43 -17.24 11.73
C ILE A 110 -8.23 -16.54 12.41
N LYS A 111 -7.68 -15.50 11.78
CA LYS A 111 -6.52 -14.74 12.28
C LYS A 111 -6.71 -13.27 11.98
N LYS A 112 -6.73 -12.43 13.03
CA LYS A 112 -6.84 -10.97 12.90
C LYS A 112 -5.57 -10.38 12.30
N ASP A 113 -5.72 -9.59 11.25
CA ASP A 113 -4.70 -8.70 10.73
C ASP A 113 -4.91 -7.25 11.19
N PHE A 114 -4.12 -6.32 10.66
CA PHE A 114 -4.22 -4.90 11.02
C PHE A 114 -5.55 -4.26 10.60
N VAL A 115 -6.11 -4.62 9.43
CA VAL A 115 -7.41 -4.12 8.97
C VAL A 115 -8.51 -4.59 9.93
N ASP A 116 -8.50 -5.87 10.32
CA ASP A 116 -9.45 -6.41 11.30
C ASP A 116 -9.38 -5.67 12.64
N ILE A 117 -8.17 -5.35 13.11
CA ILE A 117 -7.96 -4.61 14.35
C ILE A 117 -8.53 -3.19 14.24
N LEU A 118 -8.27 -2.49 13.14
CA LEU A 118 -8.80 -1.14 12.91
C LEU A 118 -10.33 -1.13 12.79
N LEU A 119 -10.92 -2.13 12.13
CA LEU A 119 -12.36 -2.30 12.05
C LEU A 119 -12.98 -2.59 13.42
N GLN A 120 -12.31 -3.38 14.24
CA GLN A 120 -12.77 -3.61 15.62
C GLN A 120 -12.75 -2.32 16.43
N ILE A 121 -11.66 -1.53 16.35
CA ILE A 121 -11.55 -0.23 17.04
C ILE A 121 -12.67 0.73 16.59
N GLN A 122 -12.98 0.73 15.29
CA GLN A 122 -14.10 1.52 14.73
C GLN A 122 -15.45 1.13 15.36
N ASN A 123 -15.71 -0.17 15.50
CA ASN A 123 -16.97 -0.69 16.02
C ASN A 123 -17.10 -0.57 17.54
N ASP A 124 -16.01 -0.75 18.27
CA ASP A 124 -15.98 -0.72 19.75
C ASP A 124 -16.16 0.71 20.29
N GLY A 125 -16.07 1.74 19.44
CA GLY A 125 -16.19 3.15 19.85
C GLY A 125 -15.12 3.54 20.87
N ALA A 126 -13.96 2.90 20.82
CA ALA A 126 -12.91 2.99 21.83
C ALA A 126 -12.16 4.34 21.83
N LEU A 127 -12.44 5.21 20.86
CA LEU A 127 -11.75 6.48 20.65
C LEU A 127 -12.65 7.66 21.01
N ASP A 128 -12.05 8.71 21.59
CA ASP A 128 -12.74 9.96 21.95
C ASP A 128 -13.19 10.78 20.71
N PHE A 129 -12.93 10.28 19.51
CA PHE A 129 -13.29 10.89 18.24
C PHE A 129 -13.91 9.87 17.29
N GLU A 130 -14.64 10.35 16.30
CA GLU A 130 -15.24 9.50 15.27
C GLU A 130 -14.13 8.96 14.35
N PHE A 131 -13.82 7.68 14.47
CA PHE A 131 -12.85 7.01 13.61
C PHE A 131 -13.50 6.59 12.30
N THR A 132 -13.22 7.34 11.23
CA THR A 132 -13.90 7.19 9.95
C THR A 132 -13.23 6.15 9.04
N LYS A 133 -13.92 5.77 7.96
CA LYS A 133 -13.33 4.91 6.90
C LYS A 133 -12.09 5.57 6.28
N GLU A 134 -12.09 6.90 6.15
CA GLU A 134 -10.98 7.65 5.58
C GLU A 134 -9.75 7.64 6.50
N ASP A 135 -9.95 7.71 7.83
CA ASP A 135 -8.86 7.56 8.81
C ASP A 135 -8.23 6.16 8.74
N LEU A 136 -9.06 5.12 8.57
CA LEU A 136 -8.59 3.75 8.37
C LEU A 136 -7.74 3.64 7.10
N LYS A 137 -8.23 4.14 5.95
CA LYS A 137 -7.48 4.17 4.69
C LYS A 137 -6.15 4.91 4.83
N ALA A 138 -6.15 6.05 5.52
CA ALA A 138 -4.96 6.84 5.76
C ALA A 138 -3.92 6.05 6.58
N LEU A 139 -4.34 5.35 7.63
CA LEU A 139 -3.45 4.49 8.41
C LEU A 139 -2.88 3.34 7.59
N LEU A 140 -3.68 2.69 6.75
CA LEU A 140 -3.18 1.66 5.83
C LEU A 140 -2.10 2.21 4.90
N GLN A 141 -2.35 3.38 4.31
CA GLN A 141 -1.39 4.05 3.43
C GLN A 141 -0.06 4.37 4.14
N VAL A 142 -0.13 4.92 5.36
CA VAL A 142 1.06 5.27 6.16
C VAL A 142 1.85 4.03 6.56
N CYS A 143 1.17 2.94 6.95
CA CYS A 143 1.83 1.70 7.35
C CYS A 143 2.49 0.96 6.19
N LEU A 144 1.90 1.01 4.98
CA LEU A 144 2.48 0.38 3.78
C LEU A 144 3.64 1.19 3.18
N TYR A 145 3.57 2.52 3.28
CA TYR A 145 4.56 3.44 2.71
C TYR A 145 4.89 4.53 3.73
N PRO A 146 5.76 4.24 4.71
CA PRO A 146 6.19 5.25 5.66
C PRO A 146 6.89 6.37 4.89
N THR A 147 6.25 7.54 4.84
CA THR A 147 6.88 8.76 4.32
C THR A 147 8.04 9.13 5.24
N PRO A 148 9.23 9.42 4.71
CA PRO A 148 10.40 9.80 5.50
C PRO A 148 10.22 11.14 6.23
#